data_AF-A0A964JM80-F1
#
_entry.id   AF-A0A964JM80-F1
#
_cell.length_a   1.000
_cell.length_b   1.000
_cell.length_c   1.000
_cell.angle_alpha   90.00
_cell.angle_beta   90.00
_cell.angle_gamma   90.00
#
_symmetry.space_group_name_H-M   'P 1'
#
loop_
_entity.id
_entity.type
_entity.pdbx_description
1 polymer ?
#
loop_
_entity_poly.entity_id
_entity_poly.type
_entity_poly.pdbx_seq_one_letter_code
_entity_poly.pdbx_strand_id
1 'polypeptide(L)'
;MKGSAAILRLATALSLGLFSRVEAQGLPSTLVFDGLVPDDADRYFVLPFEVPPGVGELSVSHQTVSPVGTSEGQNILDWGLDAPEGSRGWGGGNLEDAVVAADRTSRSYLTGPMTPGTWRVIVGKAKLLAPPVRYHVEVTLRAGTTLAPQPERSPYVEAEPLSPEARYYAGDFHVHSRDSGDARPSLDEILDLASARGLDFVVITDHNTSAATDLFTETQRRHPGVLLIPGAEVTTYGGHLNALGATRVIDHKIGGLGRPLDGQVALTILDVAAQVHAQGALLSINHPMLELGTVCIGCAWVHELPPEHIDAVEVGTGDVLRAGGLFTERSIAFWERLCETGRRITPIGGSDDHRAGADLSAFDSAIGSPTTMVFAESLSASAILEGVRQGRTVVKLSGPEDPMLTLHLSAALTGPLVRGDITTLAAIATGAAGFELRFVADGLALPGAVLIPEAPAEVTEVFRPLPSHRRVRAELVRDGRPRVVTGYVYLPAPLPEVDAGAPADVFLAADAGLAADAQGQMPTPAPPRAEGCAQGATHPRSTLAGLALTLAGLALPLAGLALPHLFSRRARRSD
;
A
#
# COMPACT_ATOMS: atom_id res chain seq x y z
N MET A 1 67.03 67.93 5.37
CA MET A 1 65.92 67.84 4.38
C MET A 1 65.57 66.37 4.17
N LYS A 2 64.31 66.00 4.48
CA LYS A 2 63.56 64.78 4.09
C LYS A 2 64.15 63.44 4.60
N GLY A 3 63.54 62.70 5.54
CA GLY A 3 62.20 62.06 5.55
C GLY A 3 62.36 60.62 5.01
N SER A 4 61.87 59.51 5.56
CA SER A 4 60.76 59.16 6.49
C SER A 4 60.99 57.72 7.03
N ALA A 5 60.69 57.39 8.30
CA ALA A 5 59.55 56.56 8.80
C ALA A 5 59.46 55.11 8.21
N ALA A 6 59.21 53.98 8.91
CA ALA A 6 58.69 53.70 10.25
C ALA A 6 58.89 52.20 10.66
N ILE A 7 59.14 51.98 11.96
CA ILE A 7 58.48 51.05 12.93
C ILE A 7 58.33 49.53 12.61
N LEU A 8 59.24 48.75 13.22
CA LEU A 8 59.06 47.67 14.22
C LEU A 8 57.86 46.69 14.11
N ARG A 9 58.13 45.37 14.11
CA ARG A 9 57.52 44.39 15.03
C ARG A 9 58.24 43.03 15.08
N LEU A 10 58.38 42.57 16.32
CA LEU A 10 59.08 41.40 16.83
C LEU A 10 58.27 40.12 16.57
N ALA A 11 58.90 39.05 16.05
CA ALA A 11 58.29 37.73 15.92
C ALA A 11 58.70 36.87 17.12
N THR A 12 57.75 36.54 17.98
CA THR A 12 57.92 35.59 19.09
C THR A 12 57.43 34.22 18.65
N ALA A 13 58.33 33.23 18.70
CA ALA A 13 58.03 31.83 18.40
C ALA A 13 57.07 31.23 19.45
N LEU A 14 56.00 30.58 18.98
CA LEU A 14 55.05 29.85 19.82
C LEU A 14 55.32 28.35 19.71
N SER A 15 55.41 27.71 20.87
CA SER A 15 55.68 26.30 21.13
C SER A 15 54.59 25.37 20.58
N LEU A 16 55.03 24.24 19.99
CA LEU A 16 54.20 23.09 19.65
C LEU A 16 53.57 22.49 20.92
N GLY A 17 52.25 22.59 21.05
CA GLY A 17 51.46 21.79 21.98
C GLY A 17 51.07 20.46 21.35
N LEU A 18 51.44 19.34 22.00
CA LEU A 18 50.86 18.03 21.76
C LEU A 18 49.34 18.12 22.01
N PHE A 19 48.53 17.96 20.97
CA PHE A 19 47.11 17.67 21.13
C PHE A 19 46.94 16.19 21.48
N SER A 20 46.81 15.89 22.76
CA SER A 20 46.18 14.64 23.19
C SER A 20 44.72 14.68 22.71
N ARG A 21 44.38 13.87 21.70
CA ARG A 21 42.99 13.53 21.40
C ARG A 21 42.45 12.75 22.59
N VAL A 22 41.79 13.44 23.50
CA VAL A 22 40.81 12.81 24.36
C VAL A 22 39.62 12.52 23.46
N GLU A 23 39.47 11.27 23.03
CA GLU A 23 38.17 10.78 22.57
C GLU A 23 37.23 10.91 23.77
N ALA A 24 36.45 11.98 23.77
CA ALA A 24 35.33 12.11 24.69
C ALA A 24 34.30 11.05 24.28
N GLN A 25 34.36 9.88 24.93
CA GLN A 25 33.21 9.01 25.07
C GLN A 25 32.19 9.78 25.91
N GLY A 26 31.44 10.68 25.26
CA GLY A 26 30.35 11.40 25.88
C GLY A 26 29.34 10.39 26.40
N LEU A 27 29.00 10.49 27.69
CA LEU A 27 27.87 9.76 28.25
C LEU A 27 26.62 10.01 27.39
N PRO A 28 25.73 9.01 27.24
CA PRO A 28 24.50 9.20 26.52
C PRO A 28 23.71 10.40 27.04
N SER A 29 23.15 11.21 26.13
CA SER A 29 22.22 12.28 26.49
C SER A 29 20.80 11.82 26.24
N THR A 30 19.95 11.87 27.26
CA THR A 30 18.53 11.52 27.15
C THR A 30 17.67 12.77 27.27
N LEU A 31 16.76 12.93 26.33
CA LEU A 31 15.71 13.95 26.31
C LEU A 31 14.39 13.25 26.66
N VAL A 32 13.57 13.88 27.50
CA VAL A 32 12.29 13.32 27.94
C VAL A 32 11.16 14.23 27.51
N PHE A 33 10.15 13.66 26.87
CA PHE A 33 8.93 14.33 26.44
C PHE A 33 7.72 13.69 27.11
N ASP A 34 7.09 14.44 28.00
CA ASP A 34 5.88 14.05 28.71
C ASP A 34 4.76 15.04 28.42
N GLY A 35 3.56 14.53 28.13
CA GLY A 35 2.43 15.39 27.85
C GLY A 35 1.09 14.69 27.77
N LEU A 36 0.05 15.51 27.64
CA LEU A 36 -1.26 15.05 27.19
C LEU A 36 -1.27 14.98 25.68
N VAL A 37 -1.87 13.94 25.12
CA VAL A 37 -2.18 13.87 23.70
C VAL A 37 -3.11 15.04 23.36
N PRO A 38 -2.77 15.87 22.35
CA PRO A 38 -3.60 17.01 21.97
C PRO A 38 -5.04 16.60 21.62
N ASP A 39 -6.01 17.26 22.22
CA ASP A 39 -7.45 17.09 21.95
C ASP A 39 -7.88 18.04 20.83
N ASP A 40 -7.43 17.72 19.62
CA ASP A 40 -7.74 18.44 18.39
C ASP A 40 -8.07 17.42 17.27
N ALA A 41 -8.53 17.95 16.13
CA ALA A 41 -8.92 17.14 14.99
C ALA A 41 -7.72 16.57 14.20
N ASP A 42 -6.50 17.02 14.49
CA ASP A 42 -5.32 16.57 13.76
C ASP A 42 -4.99 15.12 14.12
N ARG A 43 -4.63 14.37 13.09
CA ARG A 43 -4.33 12.94 13.21
C ARG A 43 -2.92 12.66 13.73
N TYR A 44 -2.06 13.67 13.71
CA TYR A 44 -0.65 13.53 14.05
C TYR A 44 -0.16 14.78 14.80
N PHE A 45 0.83 14.61 15.67
CA PHE A 45 1.62 15.71 16.24
C PHE A 45 3.10 15.33 16.32
N VAL A 46 3.99 16.31 16.49
CA VAL A 46 5.45 16.10 16.52
C VAL A 46 6.08 16.53 17.82
N LEU A 47 7.15 15.80 18.18
CA LEU A 47 8.08 16.15 19.25
C LEU A 47 9.46 16.40 18.60
N PRO A 48 9.81 17.66 18.30
CA PRO A 48 11.10 17.98 17.69
C PRO A 48 12.24 17.92 18.71
N PHE A 49 13.41 17.49 18.25
CA PHE A 49 14.63 17.48 19.04
C PHE A 49 15.87 17.68 18.16
N GLU A 50 16.96 18.13 18.76
CA GLU A 50 18.22 18.37 18.03
C GLU A 50 19.17 17.19 18.17
N VAL A 51 19.69 16.73 17.03
CA VAL A 51 20.79 15.76 16.96
C VAL A 51 22.09 16.52 16.66
N PRO A 52 23.04 16.62 17.60
CA PRO A 52 24.31 17.29 17.36
C PRO A 52 25.25 16.45 16.49
N PRO A 53 26.32 17.04 15.92
CA PRO A 53 27.38 16.30 15.26
C PRO A 53 28.03 15.26 16.19
N GLY A 54 28.39 14.09 15.64
CA GLY A 54 29.08 13.03 16.37
C GLY A 54 28.17 12.00 17.04
N VAL A 55 26.85 12.11 16.87
CA VAL A 55 25.90 11.04 17.24
C VAL A 55 26.03 9.90 16.23
N GLY A 56 26.31 8.70 16.74
CA GLY A 56 26.37 7.45 15.96
C GLY A 56 25.10 6.62 16.04
N GLU A 57 24.28 6.82 17.08
CA GLU A 57 23.03 6.12 17.30
C GLU A 57 22.02 6.99 18.06
N LEU A 58 20.76 6.83 17.71
CA LEU A 58 19.60 7.38 18.40
C LEU A 58 18.67 6.22 18.79
N SER A 59 18.17 6.24 20.03
CA SER A 59 17.06 5.37 20.44
C SER A 59 15.86 6.19 20.91
N VAL A 60 14.64 5.73 20.59
CA VAL A 60 13.37 6.31 21.03
C VAL A 60 12.56 5.24 21.76
N SER A 61 12.36 5.41 23.06
CA SER A 61 11.41 4.62 23.83
C SER A 61 10.10 5.39 23.94
N HIS A 62 8.97 4.69 23.97
CA HIS A 62 7.66 5.31 24.02
C HIS A 62 6.65 4.53 24.85
N GLN A 63 5.75 5.24 25.51
CA GLN A 63 4.66 4.67 26.28
C GLN A 63 3.38 5.47 26.08
N THR A 64 2.27 4.74 25.86
CA THR A 64 0.92 5.29 25.93
C THR A 64 0.36 5.03 27.33
N VAL A 65 0.12 6.09 28.09
CA VAL A 65 -0.44 6.01 29.44
C VAL A 65 -1.92 6.37 29.39
N SER A 66 -2.76 5.35 29.51
CA SER A 66 -4.23 5.50 29.54
C SER A 66 -4.76 5.68 30.97
N PRO A 67 -5.96 6.29 31.14
CA PRO A 67 -6.63 6.34 32.43
C PRO A 67 -6.83 4.97 33.08
N VAL A 68 -6.86 4.94 34.40
CA VAL A 68 -7.14 3.69 35.15
C VAL A 68 -8.54 3.19 34.79
N GLY A 69 -8.64 1.91 34.45
CA GLY A 69 -9.90 1.27 34.04
C GLY A 69 -10.13 1.25 32.52
N THR A 70 -9.26 1.89 31.74
CA THR A 70 -9.23 1.73 30.27
C THR A 70 -8.76 0.33 29.90
N SER A 71 -9.49 -0.34 29.02
CA SER A 71 -9.11 -1.66 28.51
C SER A 71 -7.98 -1.53 27.49
N GLU A 72 -7.14 -2.56 27.38
CA GLU A 72 -6.07 -2.64 26.40
C GLU A 72 -6.63 -2.41 24.97
N GLY A 73 -5.88 -1.67 24.15
CA GLY A 73 -6.26 -1.35 22.77
C GLY A 73 -7.39 -0.33 22.61
N GLN A 74 -7.93 0.27 23.69
CA GLN A 74 -8.89 1.37 23.58
C GLN A 74 -8.26 2.70 23.18
N ASN A 75 -6.99 2.90 23.56
CA ASN A 75 -6.18 4.02 23.13
C ASN A 75 -4.89 3.47 22.50
N ILE A 76 -4.62 3.85 21.26
CA ILE A 76 -3.47 3.40 20.48
C ILE A 76 -2.83 4.66 19.88
N LEU A 77 -1.54 4.83 20.17
CA LEU A 77 -0.69 5.81 19.52
C LEU A 77 0.30 5.06 18.65
N ASP A 78 0.50 5.57 17.44
CA ASP A 78 1.55 5.10 16.54
C ASP A 78 2.77 6.02 16.63
N TRP A 79 3.94 5.48 16.33
CA TRP A 79 5.21 6.19 16.49
C TRP A 79 6.02 6.15 15.21
N GLY A 80 6.42 7.33 14.73
CA GLY A 80 7.30 7.50 13.58
C GLY A 80 8.53 8.32 13.96
N LEU A 81 9.53 8.29 13.10
CA LEU A 81 10.73 9.09 13.25
C LEU A 81 11.07 9.75 11.92
N ASP A 82 11.27 11.06 11.93
CA ASP A 82 11.78 11.83 10.80
C ASP A 82 13.18 12.38 11.12
N ALA A 83 14.09 12.20 10.17
CA ALA A 83 15.38 12.87 10.08
C ALA A 83 15.24 14.18 9.25
N PRO A 84 16.24 15.06 9.23
CA PRO A 84 16.24 16.28 8.41
C PRO A 84 15.93 16.04 6.92
N GLU A 85 16.38 14.91 6.39
CA GLU A 85 16.20 14.47 5.00
C GLU A 85 14.84 13.82 4.71
N GLY A 86 14.05 13.49 5.74
CA GLY A 86 12.73 12.88 5.60
C GLY A 86 12.50 11.71 6.54
N SER A 87 11.55 10.84 6.18
CA SER A 87 11.16 9.74 7.07
C SER A 87 12.28 8.74 7.30
N ARG A 88 12.46 8.38 8.57
CA ARG A 88 13.41 7.37 9.03
C ARG A 88 12.74 6.03 9.33
N GLY A 89 11.41 6.00 9.38
CA GLY A 89 10.63 4.78 9.60
C GLY A 89 9.38 5.04 10.43
N TRP A 90 8.53 4.02 10.46
CA TRP A 90 7.27 4.02 11.17
C TRP A 90 7.17 2.73 11.95
N GLY A 91 7.17 2.82 13.28
CA GLY A 91 7.09 1.66 14.17
C GLY A 91 5.66 1.24 14.45
N GLY A 92 4.68 2.16 14.36
CA GLY A 92 3.25 1.88 14.54
C GLY A 92 2.97 1.02 15.78
N GLY A 93 2.73 -0.27 15.55
CA GLY A 93 2.46 -1.31 16.56
C GLY A 93 3.68 -1.94 17.28
N ASN A 94 4.90 -1.47 17.03
CA ASN A 94 6.09 -1.90 17.78
C ASN A 94 5.92 -1.62 19.27
N LEU A 95 6.38 -2.56 20.10
CA LEU A 95 6.39 -2.41 21.56
C LEU A 95 7.81 -2.16 22.09
N GLU A 96 8.81 -2.52 21.30
CA GLU A 96 10.22 -2.28 21.56
C GLU A 96 10.67 -0.89 21.11
N ASP A 97 11.78 -0.43 21.67
CA ASP A 97 12.36 0.87 21.33
C ASP A 97 12.82 0.92 19.86
N ALA A 98 12.57 2.06 19.22
CA ALA A 98 13.19 2.37 17.94
C ALA A 98 14.68 2.64 18.16
N VAL A 99 15.56 1.91 17.48
CA VAL A 99 17.02 2.15 17.53
C VAL A 99 17.51 2.36 16.11
N VAL A 100 18.09 3.52 15.84
CA VAL A 100 18.56 3.91 14.50
C VAL A 100 20.02 4.35 14.51
N ALA A 101 20.79 3.81 13.59
CA ALA A 101 22.17 4.16 13.34
C ALA A 101 22.47 4.10 11.82
N ALA A 102 23.71 4.40 11.46
CA ALA A 102 24.14 4.53 10.06
C ALA A 102 23.90 3.28 9.21
N ASP A 103 24.17 2.11 9.77
CA ASP A 103 24.28 0.83 9.05
C ASP A 103 23.62 -0.32 9.84
N ARG A 104 22.74 0.03 10.79
CA ARG A 104 21.96 -0.91 11.60
C ARG A 104 20.77 -0.22 12.23
N THR A 105 19.66 -0.94 12.32
CA THR A 105 18.42 -0.46 12.95
C THR A 105 17.65 -1.59 13.63
N SER A 106 16.76 -1.21 14.54
CA SER A 106 15.62 -2.05 14.91
C SER A 106 14.66 -2.20 13.71
N ARG A 107 13.75 -3.18 13.78
CA ARG A 107 12.75 -3.42 12.72
C ARG A 107 11.89 -2.18 12.50
N SER A 108 11.34 -2.05 11.29
CA SER A 108 10.48 -0.95 10.83
C SER A 108 11.20 0.39 10.54
N TYR A 109 12.49 0.51 10.88
CA TYR A 109 13.28 1.73 10.65
C TYR A 109 14.43 1.53 9.64
N LEU A 110 14.69 2.58 8.87
CA LEU A 110 15.67 2.61 7.79
C LEU A 110 17.08 2.87 8.30
N THR A 111 18.08 2.29 7.63
CA THR A 111 19.49 2.65 7.79
C THR A 111 19.83 3.93 7.01
N GLY A 112 21.03 4.49 7.19
CA GLY A 112 21.50 5.73 6.56
C GLY A 112 22.09 6.77 7.52
N PRO A 113 22.69 7.86 7.03
CA PRO A 113 23.49 8.79 7.84
C PRO A 113 22.80 9.37 9.09
N MET A 114 23.56 9.58 10.16
CA MET A 114 23.11 10.30 11.36
C MET A 114 23.26 11.82 11.15
N THR A 115 22.46 12.37 10.25
CA THR A 115 22.52 13.78 9.83
C THR A 115 22.26 14.72 11.02
N PRO A 116 23.19 15.61 11.39
CA PRO A 116 22.95 16.59 12.45
C PRO A 116 21.83 17.58 12.08
N GLY A 117 21.04 17.99 13.07
CA GLY A 117 19.96 18.98 12.92
C GLY A 117 18.68 18.56 13.63
N THR A 118 17.56 19.16 13.21
CA THR A 118 16.25 18.90 13.81
C THR A 118 15.67 17.58 13.32
N TRP A 119 15.54 16.63 14.24
CA TRP A 119 14.80 15.39 14.08
C TRP A 119 13.43 15.52 14.75
N ARG A 120 12.49 14.62 14.42
CA ARG A 120 11.13 14.65 14.97
C ARG A 120 10.66 13.25 15.30
N VAL A 121 10.22 13.02 16.53
CA VAL A 121 9.32 11.91 16.81
C VAL A 121 7.93 12.32 16.34
N ILE A 122 7.32 11.49 15.52
CA ILE A 122 5.95 11.66 15.04
C ILE A 122 5.05 10.77 15.90
N VAL A 123 3.92 11.32 16.35
CA VAL A 123 2.93 10.57 17.10
C VAL A 123 1.60 10.59 16.34
N GLY A 124 1.15 9.41 15.92
CA GLY A 124 -0.15 9.21 15.27
C GLY A 124 -1.25 8.91 16.29
N LYS A 125 -2.40 9.57 16.15
CA LYS A 125 -3.60 9.35 16.99
C LYS A 125 -4.47 8.24 16.40
N ALA A 126 -3.95 7.01 16.41
CA ALA A 126 -4.57 5.86 15.74
C ALA A 126 -5.96 5.55 16.27
N LYS A 127 -6.10 5.48 17.60
CA LYS A 127 -7.42 5.51 18.22
C LYS A 127 -7.38 6.06 19.65
N LEU A 128 -8.39 6.86 19.99
CA LEU A 128 -8.51 7.51 21.31
C LEU A 128 -9.96 7.40 21.80
N LEU A 129 -10.33 6.25 22.39
CA LEU A 129 -11.70 6.03 22.87
C LEU A 129 -11.93 6.49 24.32
N ALA A 130 -10.86 6.65 25.10
CA ALA A 130 -10.93 7.05 26.50
C ALA A 130 -9.90 8.15 26.83
N PRO A 131 -10.08 9.38 26.33
CA PRO A 131 -9.26 10.52 26.74
C PRO A 131 -9.58 10.96 28.19
N PRO A 132 -8.67 11.69 28.87
CA PRO A 132 -7.37 12.15 28.38
C PRO A 132 -6.32 11.03 28.32
N VAL A 133 -5.54 10.98 27.24
CA VAL A 133 -4.41 10.05 27.06
C VAL A 133 -3.11 10.81 27.27
N ARG A 134 -2.13 10.20 27.94
CA ARG A 134 -0.79 10.77 28.11
C ARG A 134 0.22 9.99 27.29
N TYR A 135 1.22 10.69 26.79
CA TYR A 135 2.40 10.08 26.19
C TYR A 135 3.62 10.32 27.09
N HIS A 136 4.53 9.37 27.06
CA HIS A 136 5.88 9.48 27.60
C HIS A 136 6.86 8.97 26.55
N VAL A 137 7.83 9.79 26.16
CA VAL A 137 8.83 9.45 25.14
C VAL A 137 10.21 9.84 25.64
N GLU A 138 11.17 8.91 25.57
CA GLU A 138 12.58 9.22 25.83
C GLU A 138 13.41 9.04 24.57
N VAL A 139 14.15 10.09 24.21
CA VAL A 139 15.06 10.12 23.07
C VAL A 139 16.48 10.08 23.62
N THR A 140 17.22 9.00 23.38
CA THR A 140 18.60 8.87 23.83
C THR A 140 19.58 8.90 22.68
N LEU A 141 20.55 9.82 22.75
CA LEU A 141 21.59 10.00 21.74
C LEU A 141 22.93 9.43 22.24
N ARG A 142 23.65 8.73 21.38
CA ARG A 142 24.92 8.08 21.70
C ARG A 142 25.96 8.35 20.60
N ALA A 143 27.22 8.46 21.00
CA ALA A 143 28.33 8.51 20.04
C ALA A 143 28.63 7.13 19.42
N GLY A 144 28.48 6.06 20.20
CA GLY A 144 28.63 4.67 19.74
C GLY A 144 27.30 4.03 19.34
N THR A 145 27.37 2.76 18.95
CA THR A 145 26.21 1.92 18.59
C THR A 145 25.99 0.80 19.61
N THR A 146 24.75 0.38 19.79
CA THR A 146 24.34 -0.72 20.69
C THR A 146 23.91 -1.96 19.93
N LEU A 147 23.39 -1.81 18.71
CA LEU A 147 23.05 -2.95 17.84
C LEU A 147 24.30 -3.53 17.16
N ALA A 148 24.27 -4.84 16.93
CA ALA A 148 25.23 -5.51 16.07
C ALA A 148 25.17 -4.94 14.63
N PRO A 149 26.29 -4.93 13.88
CA PRO A 149 26.26 -4.56 12.47
C PRO A 149 25.31 -5.46 11.67
N GLN A 150 24.64 -4.89 10.67
CA GLN A 150 23.71 -5.59 9.77
C GLN A 150 24.25 -5.56 8.32
N PRO A 151 25.39 -6.25 8.03
CA PRO A 151 26.03 -6.23 6.71
C PRO A 151 25.17 -6.84 5.58
N GLU A 152 24.12 -7.58 5.93
CA GLU A 152 23.14 -8.13 5.00
C GLU A 152 22.25 -7.07 4.37
N ARG A 153 22.17 -5.87 4.95
CA ARG A 153 21.39 -4.75 4.41
C ARG A 153 22.14 -4.07 3.27
N SER A 154 21.45 -3.91 2.15
CA SER A 154 21.96 -3.20 0.97
C SER A 154 20.80 -2.60 0.19
N PRO A 155 20.98 -1.46 -0.50
CA PRO A 155 19.94 -0.92 -1.36
C PRO A 155 19.37 -1.98 -2.30
N TYR A 156 18.05 -2.02 -2.42
CA TYR A 156 17.38 -3.01 -3.26
C TYR A 156 17.87 -2.94 -4.71
N VAL A 157 18.15 -4.12 -5.24
CA VAL A 157 18.41 -4.36 -6.66
C VAL A 157 17.43 -5.43 -7.09
N GLU A 158 16.68 -5.17 -8.16
CA GLU A 158 15.78 -6.16 -8.72
C GLU A 158 16.55 -7.44 -9.07
N ALA A 159 16.02 -8.59 -8.67
CA ALA A 159 16.60 -9.87 -9.01
C ALA A 159 16.47 -10.14 -10.52
N GLU A 160 17.47 -10.80 -11.09
CA GLU A 160 17.32 -11.37 -12.43
C GLU A 160 16.08 -12.29 -12.48
N PRO A 161 15.39 -12.40 -13.62
CA PRO A 161 14.20 -13.22 -13.73
C PRO A 161 14.47 -14.66 -13.25
N LEU A 162 13.69 -15.12 -12.28
CA LEU A 162 13.82 -16.48 -11.74
C LEU A 162 13.35 -17.55 -12.74
N SER A 163 12.52 -17.14 -13.70
CA SER A 163 12.06 -17.93 -14.83
C SER A 163 11.88 -17.03 -16.06
N PRO A 164 12.35 -17.45 -17.26
CA PRO A 164 12.14 -16.70 -18.51
C PRO A 164 10.83 -17.05 -19.22
N GLU A 165 9.98 -17.90 -18.64
CA GLU A 165 8.81 -18.43 -19.31
C GLU A 165 7.62 -17.47 -19.27
N ALA A 166 6.93 -17.31 -20.40
CA ALA A 166 5.66 -16.60 -20.44
C ALA A 166 4.53 -17.53 -19.95
N ARG A 167 4.02 -17.30 -18.74
CA ARG A 167 2.93 -18.09 -18.14
C ARG A 167 2.17 -17.31 -17.07
N TYR A 168 1.12 -17.93 -16.53
CA TYR A 168 0.53 -17.48 -15.28
C TYR A 168 1.44 -17.87 -14.11
N TYR A 169 1.76 -16.89 -13.28
CA TYR A 169 2.49 -17.02 -12.03
C TYR A 169 1.54 -16.80 -10.86
N ALA A 170 1.56 -17.71 -9.87
CA ALA A 170 0.75 -17.60 -8.67
C ALA A 170 1.45 -16.72 -7.63
N GLY A 171 0.74 -15.79 -7.01
CA GLY A 171 1.32 -15.03 -5.92
C GLY A 171 0.33 -14.34 -5.01
N ASP A 172 0.90 -13.71 -3.99
CA ASP A 172 0.19 -12.95 -2.98
C ASP A 172 0.63 -11.48 -3.02
N PHE A 173 -0.34 -10.57 -3.12
CA PHE A 173 -0.09 -9.13 -3.26
C PHE A 173 -0.11 -8.35 -1.94
N HIS A 174 -0.34 -9.02 -0.81
CA HIS A 174 -0.52 -8.37 0.49
C HIS A 174 0.00 -9.27 1.60
N VAL A 175 1.24 -9.05 2.03
CA VAL A 175 1.92 -9.87 3.04
C VAL A 175 2.77 -8.98 3.96
N HIS A 176 2.63 -9.18 5.26
CA HIS A 176 3.35 -8.40 6.28
C HIS A 176 4.48 -9.21 6.89
N SER A 177 5.66 -8.60 6.93
CA SER A 177 6.81 -9.10 7.66
C SER A 177 6.88 -8.46 9.05
N ARG A 178 7.78 -8.95 9.89
CA ARG A 178 8.05 -8.34 11.19
C ARG A 178 8.33 -6.83 11.11
N ASP A 179 8.77 -6.29 9.98
CA ASP A 179 9.02 -4.87 9.82
C ASP A 179 7.72 -4.03 9.71
N SER A 180 6.54 -4.63 9.48
CA SER A 180 5.22 -3.96 9.62
C SER A 180 4.92 -3.50 11.05
N GLY A 181 5.54 -4.17 12.02
CA GLY A 181 5.47 -3.88 13.45
C GLY A 181 4.35 -4.62 14.20
N ASP A 182 3.25 -4.91 13.54
CA ASP A 182 2.14 -5.73 14.02
C ASP A 182 2.18 -7.20 13.54
N ALA A 183 2.98 -7.49 12.51
CA ALA A 183 3.31 -8.84 12.09
C ALA A 183 4.56 -9.40 12.80
N ARG A 184 4.68 -10.74 12.77
CA ARG A 184 5.74 -11.52 13.42
C ARG A 184 6.76 -12.20 12.49
N PRO A 185 6.37 -12.70 11.30
CA PRO A 185 7.25 -13.51 10.48
C PRO A 185 8.50 -12.80 10.00
N SER A 186 9.60 -13.53 9.93
CA SER A 186 10.75 -13.17 9.10
C SER A 186 10.41 -13.34 7.61
N LEU A 187 11.18 -12.67 6.74
CA LEU A 187 11.08 -12.88 5.30
C LEU A 187 11.32 -14.35 4.91
N ASP A 188 12.11 -15.08 5.69
CA ASP A 188 12.39 -16.50 5.45
C ASP A 188 11.17 -17.38 5.69
N GLU A 189 10.49 -17.19 6.83
CA GLU A 189 9.25 -17.92 7.14
C GLU A 189 8.15 -17.63 6.12
N ILE A 190 8.08 -16.38 5.64
CA ILE A 190 7.18 -15.97 4.56
C ILE A 190 7.44 -16.77 3.28
N LEU A 191 8.70 -16.82 2.83
CA LEU A 191 9.07 -17.49 1.58
C LEU A 191 9.02 -19.00 1.66
N ASP A 192 9.37 -19.57 2.82
CA ASP A 192 9.22 -21.00 3.08
C ASP A 192 7.75 -21.42 2.98
N LEU A 193 6.83 -20.65 3.57
CA LEU A 193 5.39 -20.92 3.46
C LEU A 193 4.89 -20.70 2.03
N ALA A 194 5.27 -19.61 1.37
CA ALA A 194 4.89 -19.34 -0.01
C ALA A 194 5.31 -20.48 -0.94
N SER A 195 6.56 -20.96 -0.80
CA SER A 195 7.08 -22.11 -1.56
C SER A 195 6.30 -23.39 -1.26
N ALA A 196 6.05 -23.68 0.02
CA ALA A 196 5.29 -24.86 0.44
C ALA A 196 3.84 -24.84 -0.09
N ARG A 197 3.29 -23.66 -0.37
CA ARG A 197 1.95 -23.46 -0.95
C ARG A 197 1.95 -23.33 -2.48
N GLY A 198 3.10 -23.51 -3.13
CA GLY A 198 3.21 -23.47 -4.59
C GLY A 198 3.05 -22.08 -5.20
N LEU A 199 3.35 -21.02 -4.43
CA LEU A 199 3.40 -19.66 -4.97
C LEU A 199 4.74 -19.41 -5.68
N ASP A 200 4.68 -18.63 -6.76
CA ASP A 200 5.83 -18.17 -7.52
C ASP A 200 6.37 -16.83 -6.99
N PHE A 201 5.54 -15.99 -6.37
CA PHE A 201 5.96 -14.69 -5.82
C PHE A 201 5.12 -14.26 -4.61
N VAL A 202 5.69 -13.34 -3.82
CA VAL A 202 5.00 -12.58 -2.78
C VAL A 202 5.38 -11.10 -2.89
N VAL A 203 4.43 -10.21 -2.62
CA VAL A 203 4.70 -8.78 -2.42
C VAL A 203 4.69 -8.50 -0.93
N ILE A 204 5.81 -7.98 -0.42
CA ILE A 204 5.90 -7.56 0.98
C ILE A 204 5.39 -6.13 1.08
N THR A 205 4.40 -5.90 1.94
CA THR A 205 3.65 -4.65 2.04
C THR A 205 3.59 -4.16 3.49
N ASP A 206 4.73 -4.15 4.17
CA ASP A 206 4.84 -3.66 5.55
C ASP A 206 4.23 -2.25 5.71
N HIS A 207 3.54 -2.01 6.83
CA HIS A 207 2.83 -0.75 7.06
C HIS A 207 3.79 0.45 7.13
N ASN A 208 3.60 1.40 6.19
CA ASN A 208 4.22 2.73 6.20
C ASN A 208 5.76 2.74 6.30
N THR A 209 6.43 1.64 5.94
CA THR A 209 7.88 1.51 5.96
C THR A 209 8.40 0.73 4.76
N SER A 210 9.66 0.95 4.40
CA SER A 210 10.38 0.17 3.38
C SER A 210 11.63 -0.48 3.98
N ALA A 211 11.68 -0.65 5.31
CA ALA A 211 12.88 -1.12 6.02
C ALA A 211 13.28 -2.55 5.67
N ALA A 212 12.32 -3.44 5.37
CA ALA A 212 12.61 -4.80 4.94
C ALA A 212 13.28 -4.85 3.56
N THR A 213 13.03 -3.86 2.69
CA THR A 213 13.49 -3.84 1.29
C THR A 213 15.02 -3.96 1.16
N ASP A 214 15.78 -3.42 2.11
CA ASP A 214 17.25 -3.54 2.12
C ASP A 214 17.75 -4.98 2.39
N LEU A 215 16.89 -5.87 2.89
CA LEU A 215 17.21 -7.28 3.16
C LEU A 215 16.88 -8.20 1.98
N PHE A 216 16.21 -7.69 0.95
CA PHE A 216 15.66 -8.53 -0.12
C PHE A 216 16.76 -9.17 -0.96
N THR A 217 17.82 -8.44 -1.27
CA THR A 217 18.93 -8.93 -2.09
C THR A 217 19.59 -10.18 -1.47
N GLU A 218 19.83 -10.19 -0.16
CA GLU A 218 20.36 -11.37 0.54
C GLU A 218 19.29 -12.45 0.72
N THR A 219 18.05 -12.07 1.01
CA THR A 219 16.96 -13.03 1.21
C THR A 219 16.60 -13.78 -0.07
N GLN A 220 16.50 -13.09 -1.20
CA GLN A 220 16.23 -13.68 -2.50
C GLN A 220 17.30 -14.70 -2.91
N ARG A 221 18.58 -14.46 -2.57
CA ARG A 221 19.67 -15.43 -2.81
C ARG A 221 19.45 -16.74 -2.06
N ARG A 222 18.90 -16.68 -0.86
CA ARG A 222 18.63 -17.85 -0.02
C ARG A 222 17.35 -18.58 -0.46
N HIS A 223 16.45 -17.88 -1.14
CA HIS A 223 15.15 -18.39 -1.62
C HIS A 223 14.95 -18.21 -3.14
N PRO A 224 15.74 -18.90 -4.00
CA PRO A 224 15.67 -18.69 -5.45
C PRO A 224 14.40 -19.25 -6.12
N GLY A 225 13.52 -19.91 -5.37
CA GLY A 225 12.29 -20.53 -5.88
C GLY A 225 11.03 -19.66 -5.79
N VAL A 226 11.07 -18.57 -5.03
CA VAL A 226 9.94 -17.64 -4.86
C VAL A 226 10.47 -16.22 -5.00
N LEU A 227 9.84 -15.43 -5.86
CA LEU A 227 10.22 -14.04 -6.12
C LEU A 227 9.70 -13.14 -4.99
N LEU A 228 10.61 -12.38 -4.37
CA LEU A 228 10.29 -11.25 -3.49
C LEU A 228 10.08 -9.99 -4.32
N ILE A 229 8.90 -9.38 -4.20
CA ILE A 229 8.58 -8.10 -4.83
C ILE A 229 8.42 -7.03 -3.74
N PRO A 230 9.09 -5.87 -3.85
CA PRO A 230 8.93 -4.79 -2.89
C PRO A 230 7.56 -4.13 -3.02
N GLY A 231 7.05 -3.66 -1.90
CA GLY A 231 5.84 -2.85 -1.82
C GLY A 231 5.80 -2.17 -0.47
N ALA A 232 4.70 -1.47 -0.21
CA ALA A 232 4.38 -0.93 1.10
C ALA A 232 2.86 -0.82 1.19
N GLU A 233 2.28 -1.19 2.33
CA GLU A 233 0.93 -0.78 2.63
C GLU A 233 0.98 0.64 3.22
N VAL A 234 0.39 1.57 2.50
CA VAL A 234 0.22 2.95 2.94
C VAL A 234 -1.04 3.02 3.77
N THR A 235 -0.87 2.81 5.07
CA THR A 235 -1.93 2.77 6.06
C THR A 235 -2.26 4.19 6.49
N THR A 236 -3.43 4.68 6.06
CA THR A 236 -3.99 5.96 6.48
C THR A 236 -5.21 5.73 7.37
N TYR A 237 -5.63 6.75 8.13
CA TYR A 237 -6.86 6.68 8.92
C TYR A 237 -8.17 6.80 8.11
N GLY A 238 -8.09 6.85 6.77
CA GLY A 238 -9.23 6.95 5.86
C GLY A 238 -9.26 5.89 4.75
N GLY A 239 -8.49 4.82 4.89
CA GLY A 239 -8.35 3.75 3.91
C GLY A 239 -6.90 3.32 3.77
N HIS A 240 -6.68 2.06 3.40
CA HIS A 240 -5.35 1.54 3.11
C HIS A 240 -5.18 1.29 1.62
N LEU A 241 -3.94 1.40 1.14
CA LEU A 241 -3.57 1.09 -0.24
C LEU A 241 -2.19 0.46 -0.28
N ASN A 242 -1.97 -0.45 -1.21
CA ASN A 242 -0.65 -0.97 -1.51
C ASN A 242 0.02 -0.15 -2.62
N ALA A 243 1.28 0.21 -2.38
CA ALA A 243 2.20 0.79 -3.35
C ALA A 243 3.08 -0.35 -3.93
N LEU A 244 2.52 -1.13 -4.86
CA LEU A 244 3.13 -2.35 -5.38
C LEU A 244 4.34 -2.03 -6.27
N GLY A 245 5.53 -2.48 -5.88
CA GLY A 245 6.80 -2.15 -6.52
C GLY A 245 7.54 -0.96 -5.91
N ALA A 246 6.97 -0.27 -4.92
CA ALA A 246 7.64 0.84 -4.27
C ALA A 246 8.82 0.35 -3.41
N THR A 247 9.97 1.00 -3.54
CA THR A 247 11.19 0.67 -2.78
C THR A 247 11.57 1.75 -1.78
N ARG A 248 10.88 2.89 -1.80
CA ARG A 248 11.07 4.02 -0.88
C ARG A 248 9.76 4.32 -0.17
N VAL A 249 9.88 4.84 1.05
CA VAL A 249 8.75 5.27 1.88
C VAL A 249 7.82 6.22 1.12
N ILE A 250 6.52 5.97 1.25
CA ILE A 250 5.44 6.85 0.83
C ILE A 250 4.97 7.61 2.09
N ASP A 251 4.95 8.94 2.03
CA ASP A 251 4.38 9.71 3.13
C ASP A 251 2.86 9.49 3.17
N HIS A 252 2.36 8.95 4.29
CA HIS A 252 0.96 8.56 4.51
C HIS A 252 0.17 9.59 5.36
N LYS A 253 0.82 10.66 5.81
CA LYS A 253 0.32 11.55 6.87
C LYS A 253 -0.68 12.60 6.34
N ILE A 254 -1.77 12.12 5.72
CA ILE A 254 -2.85 12.90 5.11
C ILE A 254 -3.55 13.79 6.14
N GLY A 255 -3.98 14.98 5.71
CA GLY A 255 -4.62 15.97 6.58
C GLY A 255 -3.62 16.78 7.42
N GLY A 256 -2.36 16.34 7.42
CA GLY A 256 -1.21 17.09 7.91
C GLY A 256 -0.49 16.45 9.08
N LEU A 257 0.84 16.54 9.02
CA LEU A 257 1.72 16.90 10.13
C LEU A 257 2.10 18.40 10.10
N GLY A 258 1.49 19.14 9.16
CA GLY A 258 1.84 20.51 8.77
C GLY A 258 3.31 20.79 8.93
N ARG A 259 4.15 20.49 7.92
CA ARG A 259 5.56 20.94 7.90
C ARG A 259 5.64 22.36 8.50
N PRO A 260 6.15 22.56 9.73
CA PRO A 260 6.45 23.90 10.17
C PRO A 260 7.82 24.17 9.56
N LEU A 261 7.79 24.83 8.41
CA LEU A 261 8.80 25.67 7.76
C LEU A 261 8.36 25.75 6.28
N ASP A 262 7.93 26.94 5.85
CA ASP A 262 7.79 27.34 4.43
C ASP A 262 6.43 27.15 3.72
N GLY A 263 5.31 27.09 4.44
CA GLY A 263 3.99 27.39 3.83
C GLY A 263 3.42 26.33 2.87
N GLN A 264 3.70 25.04 3.11
CA GLN A 264 3.13 23.95 2.30
C GLN A 264 1.70 23.57 2.74
N VAL A 265 0.89 23.21 1.74
CA VAL A 265 -0.47 22.67 1.86
C VAL A 265 -0.43 21.29 2.53
N ALA A 266 -1.46 20.95 3.31
CA ALA A 266 -1.59 19.62 3.92
C ALA A 266 -1.53 18.50 2.87
N LEU A 267 -0.84 17.40 3.19
CA LEU A 267 -0.76 16.23 2.32
C LEU A 267 -2.16 15.67 2.02
N THR A 268 -2.43 15.40 0.75
CA THR A 268 -3.71 14.84 0.27
C THR A 268 -3.53 13.41 -0.23
N ILE A 269 -4.63 12.69 -0.43
CA ILE A 269 -4.58 11.35 -1.07
C ILE A 269 -4.03 11.41 -2.51
N LEU A 270 -4.21 12.53 -3.21
CA LEU A 270 -3.63 12.74 -4.53
C LEU A 270 -2.10 12.83 -4.47
N ASP A 271 -1.55 13.46 -3.43
CA ASP A 271 -0.10 13.52 -3.23
C ASP A 271 0.46 12.13 -2.89
N VAL A 272 -0.28 11.32 -2.14
CA VAL A 272 0.07 9.91 -1.88
C VAL A 272 0.10 9.13 -3.19
N ALA A 273 -0.95 9.21 -4.01
CA ALA A 273 -0.97 8.54 -5.31
C ALA A 273 0.18 9.01 -6.22
N ALA A 274 0.47 10.30 -6.25
CA ALA A 274 1.59 10.85 -7.01
C ALA A 274 2.95 10.31 -6.54
N GLN A 275 3.16 10.15 -5.23
CA GLN A 275 4.37 9.54 -4.68
C GLN A 275 4.53 8.07 -5.10
N VAL A 276 3.44 7.30 -5.13
CA VAL A 276 3.44 5.90 -5.60
C VAL A 276 3.84 5.87 -7.08
N HIS A 277 3.14 6.61 -7.93
CA HIS A 277 3.41 6.63 -9.37
C HIS A 277 4.77 7.21 -9.74
N ALA A 278 5.32 8.14 -8.96
CA ALA A 278 6.67 8.67 -9.14
C ALA A 278 7.78 7.61 -8.96
N GLN A 279 7.46 6.48 -8.32
CA GLN A 279 8.36 5.32 -8.22
C GLN A 279 8.16 4.30 -9.35
N GLY A 280 7.19 4.50 -10.25
CA GLY A 280 6.77 3.50 -11.24
C GLY A 280 5.94 2.35 -10.64
N ALA A 281 5.63 2.44 -9.34
CA ALA A 281 4.81 1.49 -8.60
C ALA A 281 3.33 1.61 -9.00
N LEU A 282 2.55 0.57 -8.68
CA LEU A 282 1.10 0.54 -8.89
C LEU A 282 0.36 0.86 -7.57
N LEU A 283 -0.71 1.62 -7.67
CA LEU A 283 -1.62 1.86 -6.55
C LEU A 283 -2.75 0.83 -6.58
N SER A 284 -2.80 -0.02 -5.55
CA SER A 284 -3.93 -0.91 -5.29
C SER A 284 -4.71 -0.44 -4.06
N ILE A 285 -6.03 -0.29 -4.18
CA ILE A 285 -6.87 -0.08 -2.98
C ILE A 285 -7.04 -1.42 -2.26
N ASN A 286 -6.73 -1.44 -0.96
CA ASN A 286 -6.82 -2.64 -0.13
C ASN A 286 -8.20 -2.75 0.50
N HIS A 287 -8.70 -3.98 0.62
CA HIS A 287 -9.92 -4.37 1.35
C HIS A 287 -10.97 -3.23 1.55
N PRO A 288 -11.51 -2.62 0.47
CA PRO A 288 -12.14 -1.29 0.52
C PRO A 288 -13.40 -1.20 1.39
N MET A 289 -14.02 -2.36 1.66
CA MET A 289 -15.30 -2.50 2.35
C MET A 289 -15.17 -3.21 3.72
N LEU A 290 -13.94 -3.42 4.20
CA LEU A 290 -13.67 -4.08 5.47
C LEU A 290 -13.86 -3.11 6.65
N GLU A 291 -15.13 -2.89 7.02
CA GLU A 291 -15.50 -2.13 8.21
C GLU A 291 -15.50 -3.04 9.46
N LEU A 292 -14.31 -3.37 9.98
CA LEU A 292 -14.18 -4.16 11.24
C LEU A 292 -14.16 -3.29 12.51
N GLY A 293 -14.57 -2.01 12.41
CA GLY A 293 -14.64 -1.10 13.54
C GLY A 293 -13.31 -0.95 14.26
N THR A 294 -13.26 -1.32 15.55
CA THR A 294 -12.07 -1.15 16.39
C THR A 294 -10.98 -2.20 16.20
N VAL A 295 -11.22 -3.22 15.36
CA VAL A 295 -10.32 -4.36 15.08
C VAL A 295 -9.38 -4.07 13.91
N CYS A 296 -9.80 -3.23 12.96
CA CYS A 296 -8.99 -2.81 11.82
C CYS A 296 -9.14 -1.28 11.67
N ILE A 297 -8.11 -0.53 12.08
CA ILE A 297 -8.19 0.95 12.18
C ILE A 297 -8.11 1.57 10.79
N GLY A 298 -9.19 2.23 10.36
CA GLY A 298 -9.21 3.00 9.13
C GLY A 298 -9.22 2.17 7.84
N CYS A 299 -9.62 0.90 7.88
CA CYS A 299 -9.52 -0.02 6.75
C CYS A 299 -10.56 0.24 5.64
N ALA A 300 -11.71 0.82 5.99
CA ALA A 300 -12.71 1.22 4.99
C ALA A 300 -12.22 2.42 4.17
N TRP A 301 -12.31 2.30 2.85
CA TRP A 301 -11.88 3.36 1.94
C TRP A 301 -12.89 4.50 1.92
N VAL A 302 -12.51 5.65 2.50
CA VAL A 302 -13.35 6.87 2.55
C VAL A 302 -12.72 8.05 1.81
N HIS A 303 -11.55 7.85 1.20
CA HIS A 303 -10.91 8.88 0.38
C HIS A 303 -11.62 9.08 -0.96
N GLU A 304 -11.70 10.35 -1.37
CA GLU A 304 -12.08 10.72 -2.73
C GLU A 304 -10.83 10.74 -3.62
N LEU A 305 -10.54 9.61 -4.27
CA LEU A 305 -9.46 9.49 -5.25
C LEU A 305 -10.06 9.29 -6.65
N PRO A 306 -9.75 10.16 -7.63
CA PRO A 306 -10.21 9.98 -8.99
C PRO A 306 -9.75 8.62 -9.57
N PRO A 307 -10.65 7.86 -10.23
CA PRO A 307 -10.35 6.51 -10.74
C PRO A 307 -9.14 6.40 -11.68
N GLU A 308 -8.69 7.51 -12.26
CA GLU A 308 -7.48 7.54 -13.09
C GLU A 308 -6.17 7.32 -12.34
N HIS A 309 -6.18 7.48 -11.02
CA HIS A 309 -5.04 7.25 -10.15
C HIS A 309 -5.04 5.85 -9.50
N ILE A 310 -6.02 5.01 -9.83
CA ILE A 310 -6.15 3.65 -9.30
C ILE A 310 -5.71 2.67 -10.39
N ASP A 311 -4.76 1.80 -10.07
CA ASP A 311 -4.26 0.79 -11.00
C ASP A 311 -4.90 -0.58 -10.73
N ALA A 312 -5.10 -0.91 -9.45
CA ALA A 312 -5.67 -2.17 -9.01
C ALA A 312 -6.61 -2.02 -7.80
N VAL A 313 -7.39 -3.06 -7.54
CA VAL A 313 -8.24 -3.18 -6.35
C VAL A 313 -8.17 -4.61 -5.83
N GLU A 314 -8.02 -4.76 -4.52
CA GLU A 314 -8.24 -6.04 -3.86
C GLU A 314 -9.72 -6.41 -3.86
N VAL A 315 -10.09 -7.35 -4.72
CA VAL A 315 -11.44 -7.93 -4.76
C VAL A 315 -11.61 -9.07 -3.77
N GLY A 316 -10.49 -9.59 -3.25
CA GLY A 316 -10.45 -10.52 -2.12
C GLY A 316 -9.29 -10.15 -1.21
N THR A 317 -9.56 -10.15 0.09
CA THR A 317 -8.58 -9.98 1.16
C THR A 317 -8.95 -10.95 2.28
N GLY A 318 -7.97 -11.63 2.85
CA GLY A 318 -8.19 -12.61 3.90
C GLY A 318 -8.87 -13.91 3.44
N ASP A 319 -8.99 -14.88 4.34
CA ASP A 319 -9.57 -16.18 4.03
C ASP A 319 -11.11 -16.07 3.97
N VAL A 320 -11.63 -16.04 2.74
CA VAL A 320 -13.06 -15.94 2.43
C VAL A 320 -13.90 -17.03 3.11
N LEU A 321 -13.32 -18.20 3.41
CA LEU A 321 -14.01 -19.31 4.07
C LEU A 321 -14.12 -19.13 5.60
N ARG A 322 -13.22 -18.36 6.21
CA ARG A 322 -13.18 -18.12 7.66
C ARG A 322 -13.80 -16.79 8.08
N ALA A 323 -13.69 -15.74 7.24
CA ALA A 323 -14.01 -14.37 7.64
C ALA A 323 -15.11 -13.64 6.84
N GLY A 324 -15.55 -14.12 5.66
CA GLY A 324 -16.81 -13.62 5.09
C GLY A 324 -16.91 -13.44 3.58
N GLY A 325 -17.66 -14.35 2.93
CA GLY A 325 -18.16 -14.16 1.57
C GLY A 325 -18.99 -12.88 1.33
N LEU A 326 -19.47 -12.19 2.39
CA LEU A 326 -20.18 -10.91 2.26
C LEU A 326 -19.25 -9.74 1.90
N PHE A 327 -17.97 -9.79 2.29
CA PHE A 327 -17.00 -8.73 1.98
C PHE A 327 -16.51 -8.85 0.54
N THR A 328 -16.24 -10.07 0.08
CA THR A 328 -15.81 -10.34 -1.29
C THR A 328 -16.77 -9.81 -2.34
N GLU A 329 -18.07 -10.07 -2.21
CA GLU A 329 -19.06 -9.56 -3.18
C GLU A 329 -19.14 -8.02 -3.17
N ARG A 330 -18.98 -7.39 -2.01
CA ARG A 330 -18.96 -5.92 -1.89
C ARG A 330 -17.69 -5.32 -2.51
N SER A 331 -16.53 -5.96 -2.33
CA SER A 331 -15.27 -5.54 -2.95
C SER A 331 -15.29 -5.72 -4.46
N ILE A 332 -15.84 -6.83 -4.97
CA ILE A 332 -16.10 -7.01 -6.41
C ILE A 332 -17.02 -5.89 -6.91
N ALA A 333 -18.14 -5.63 -6.24
CA ALA A 333 -19.05 -4.55 -6.65
C ALA A 333 -18.40 -3.15 -6.61
N PHE A 334 -17.48 -2.91 -5.68
CA PHE A 334 -16.69 -1.67 -5.62
C PHE A 334 -15.78 -1.54 -6.84
N TRP A 335 -15.02 -2.59 -7.15
CA TRP A 335 -14.19 -2.66 -8.35
C TRP A 335 -15.01 -2.48 -9.64
N GLU A 336 -16.17 -3.12 -9.75
CA GLU A 336 -17.07 -3.00 -10.90
C GLU A 336 -17.50 -1.54 -11.15
N ARG A 337 -17.89 -0.81 -10.10
CA ARG A 337 -18.25 0.63 -10.20
C ARG A 337 -17.08 1.49 -10.67
N LEU A 338 -15.86 1.16 -10.28
CA LEU A 338 -14.69 1.88 -10.78
C LEU A 338 -14.47 1.59 -12.27
N CYS A 339 -14.64 0.34 -12.72
CA CYS A 339 -14.57 -0.02 -14.13
C CYS A 339 -15.68 0.62 -15.00
N GLU A 340 -16.85 0.93 -14.43
CA GLU A 340 -17.95 1.64 -15.12
C GLU A 340 -17.55 3.03 -15.62
N THR A 341 -16.55 3.66 -15.00
CA THR A 341 -16.03 4.97 -15.41
C THR A 341 -15.19 4.92 -16.70
N GLY A 342 -15.03 3.73 -17.30
CA GLY A 342 -14.19 3.50 -18.48
C GLY A 342 -12.72 3.26 -18.13
N ARG A 343 -12.37 3.27 -16.84
CA ARG A 343 -11.03 2.92 -16.36
C ARG A 343 -10.80 1.41 -16.39
N ARG A 344 -9.53 1.05 -16.58
CA ARG A 344 -9.03 -0.32 -16.72
C ARG A 344 -8.31 -0.74 -15.46
N ILE A 345 -9.07 -0.84 -14.38
CA ILE A 345 -8.55 -1.16 -13.05
C ILE A 345 -8.49 -2.68 -12.90
N THR A 346 -7.35 -3.18 -12.45
CA THR A 346 -7.08 -4.62 -12.39
C THR A 346 -7.56 -5.22 -11.06
N PRO A 347 -8.34 -6.31 -11.07
CA PRO A 347 -8.65 -7.02 -9.84
C PRO A 347 -7.43 -7.84 -9.39
N ILE A 348 -7.10 -7.74 -8.11
CA ILE A 348 -6.12 -8.59 -7.44
C ILE A 348 -6.70 -9.09 -6.12
N GLY A 349 -5.96 -9.94 -5.43
CA GLY A 349 -6.19 -10.27 -4.04
C GLY A 349 -4.87 -10.62 -3.35
N GLY A 350 -4.84 -10.38 -2.05
CA GLY A 350 -3.73 -10.76 -1.18
C GLY A 350 -4.24 -11.23 0.17
N SER A 351 -3.42 -12.02 0.87
CA SER A 351 -3.84 -12.63 2.12
C SER A 351 -4.03 -11.61 3.24
N ASP A 352 -3.19 -10.57 3.29
CA ASP A 352 -3.06 -9.69 4.45
C ASP A 352 -2.54 -10.50 5.68
N ASP A 353 -1.66 -11.47 5.41
CA ASP A 353 -1.09 -12.36 6.44
C ASP A 353 -0.05 -11.63 7.30
N HIS A 354 -0.17 -11.84 8.61
CA HIS A 354 0.69 -11.28 9.66
C HIS A 354 1.44 -12.34 10.48
N ARG A 355 1.32 -13.63 10.12
CA ARG A 355 1.70 -14.77 10.98
C ARG A 355 2.38 -15.93 10.28
N ALA A 356 2.58 -15.87 8.96
CA ALA A 356 3.08 -16.94 8.12
C ALA A 356 2.36 -18.27 8.45
N GLY A 357 1.03 -18.24 8.47
CA GLY A 357 0.20 -19.42 8.72
C GLY A 357 0.19 -19.95 10.16
N ALA A 358 0.90 -19.32 11.10
CA ALA A 358 0.91 -19.72 12.51
C ALA A 358 -0.26 -19.10 13.30
N ASP A 359 -0.84 -19.86 14.24
CA ASP A 359 -1.85 -19.39 15.20
C ASP A 359 -2.99 -18.56 14.58
N LEU A 360 -3.49 -18.96 13.40
CA LEU A 360 -4.54 -18.22 12.69
C LEU A 360 -5.87 -18.27 13.46
N SER A 361 -6.46 -17.09 13.67
CA SER A 361 -7.83 -16.94 14.16
C SER A 361 -8.82 -17.01 13.00
N ALA A 362 -10.11 -16.86 13.29
CA ALA A 362 -11.16 -16.82 12.26
C ALA A 362 -11.05 -15.62 11.29
N PHE A 363 -10.32 -14.57 11.67
CA PHE A 363 -10.13 -13.37 10.85
C PHE A 363 -8.77 -13.32 10.16
N ASP A 364 -7.87 -14.25 10.47
CA ASP A 364 -6.57 -14.32 9.82
C ASP A 364 -6.61 -15.26 8.62
N SER A 365 -5.75 -14.99 7.66
CA SER A 365 -5.50 -15.79 6.47
C SER A 365 -4.07 -16.29 6.50
N ALA A 366 -3.81 -17.36 5.75
CA ALA A 366 -2.44 -17.76 5.46
C ALA A 366 -2.02 -17.19 4.09
N ILE A 367 -0.74 -16.86 3.95
CA ILE A 367 -0.09 -16.43 2.69
C ILE A 367 -0.59 -17.22 1.49
N GLY A 368 -1.15 -16.56 0.47
CA GLY A 368 -1.77 -17.16 -0.71
C GLY A 368 -3.27 -17.43 -0.57
N SER A 369 -3.94 -16.93 0.46
CA SER A 369 -5.41 -17.02 0.59
C SER A 369 -6.02 -15.63 0.76
N PRO A 370 -6.41 -14.94 -0.34
CA PRO A 370 -6.47 -15.38 -1.74
C PRO A 370 -5.12 -15.48 -2.49
N THR A 371 -5.14 -16.15 -3.65
CA THR A 371 -4.02 -16.19 -4.61
C THR A 371 -4.40 -15.41 -5.87
N THR A 372 -3.49 -14.56 -6.35
CA THR A 372 -3.64 -13.93 -7.66
C THR A 372 -2.72 -14.59 -8.67
N MET A 373 -3.29 -15.10 -9.76
CA MET A 373 -2.54 -15.58 -10.92
C MET A 373 -2.31 -14.40 -11.86
N VAL A 374 -1.07 -14.16 -12.27
CA VAL A 374 -0.70 -13.08 -13.19
C VAL A 374 -0.02 -13.66 -14.42
N PHE A 375 -0.54 -13.39 -15.61
CA PHE A 375 0.20 -13.71 -16.83
C PHE A 375 1.32 -12.70 -17.03
N ALA A 376 2.56 -13.17 -17.00
CA ALA A 376 3.76 -12.37 -17.23
C ALA A 376 4.72 -13.09 -18.17
N GLU A 377 5.56 -12.31 -18.86
CA GLU A 377 6.55 -12.84 -19.83
C GLU A 377 7.74 -13.53 -19.13
N SER A 378 7.94 -13.28 -17.83
CA SER A 378 8.96 -13.87 -16.99
C SER A 378 8.60 -13.73 -15.50
N LEU A 379 9.26 -14.50 -14.63
CA LEU A 379 9.16 -14.33 -13.17
C LEU A 379 10.17 -13.28 -12.68
N SER A 380 9.84 -12.01 -12.86
CA SER A 380 10.57 -10.86 -12.30
C SER A 380 9.59 -9.82 -11.77
N ALA A 381 10.05 -8.95 -10.86
CA ALA A 381 9.18 -7.95 -10.24
C ALA A 381 8.55 -7.03 -11.31
N SER A 382 9.37 -6.53 -12.23
CA SER A 382 8.94 -5.70 -13.35
C SER A 382 7.93 -6.41 -14.26
N ALA A 383 8.12 -7.69 -14.58
CA ALA A 383 7.21 -8.43 -15.45
C ALA A 383 5.87 -8.75 -14.79
N ILE A 384 5.87 -9.08 -13.49
CA ILE A 384 4.65 -9.31 -12.70
C ILE A 384 3.83 -8.02 -12.60
N LEU A 385 4.46 -6.91 -12.21
CA LEU A 385 3.79 -5.60 -12.13
C LEU A 385 3.26 -5.16 -13.49
N GLU A 386 3.98 -5.43 -14.58
CA GLU A 386 3.48 -5.16 -15.91
C GLU A 386 2.26 -6.05 -16.26
N GLY A 387 2.27 -7.32 -15.90
CA GLY A 387 1.10 -8.20 -16.04
C GLY A 387 -0.15 -7.64 -15.34
N VAL A 388 0.02 -7.07 -14.13
CA VAL A 388 -1.05 -6.36 -13.40
C VAL A 388 -1.48 -5.10 -14.14
N ARG A 389 -0.55 -4.25 -14.61
CA ARG A 389 -0.86 -3.04 -15.39
C ARG A 389 -1.63 -3.35 -16.67
N GLN A 390 -1.37 -4.51 -17.28
CA GLN A 390 -2.05 -4.98 -18.48
C GLN A 390 -3.38 -5.72 -18.19
N GLY A 391 -3.80 -5.84 -16.93
CA GLY A 391 -5.07 -6.46 -16.53
C GLY A 391 -5.14 -7.97 -16.68
N ARG A 392 -4.00 -8.65 -16.77
CA ARG A 392 -3.93 -10.10 -17.08
C ARG A 392 -3.95 -10.96 -15.81
N THR A 393 -4.98 -10.78 -14.98
CA THR A 393 -5.08 -11.44 -13.68
C THR A 393 -6.24 -12.43 -13.60
N VAL A 394 -6.09 -13.42 -12.72
CA VAL A 394 -7.16 -14.32 -12.25
C VAL A 394 -7.04 -14.43 -10.74
N VAL A 395 -8.03 -13.96 -10.01
CA VAL A 395 -8.06 -13.99 -8.55
C VAL A 395 -8.77 -15.25 -8.07
N LYS A 396 -8.03 -16.11 -7.39
CA LYS A 396 -8.52 -17.32 -6.70
C LYS A 396 -8.82 -16.98 -5.25
N LEU A 397 -10.11 -16.86 -4.91
CA LEU A 397 -10.58 -16.18 -3.70
C LEU A 397 -10.33 -16.95 -2.40
N SER A 398 -10.18 -18.28 -2.42
CA SER A 398 -9.81 -19.05 -1.23
C SER A 398 -8.33 -19.43 -1.17
N GLY A 399 -7.64 -19.46 -2.32
CA GLY A 399 -6.21 -19.69 -2.40
C GLY A 399 -5.78 -20.56 -3.57
N PRO A 400 -4.57 -21.14 -3.56
CA PRO A 400 -3.95 -21.71 -4.76
C PRO A 400 -4.69 -22.95 -5.28
N GLU A 401 -5.39 -23.66 -4.38
CA GLU A 401 -6.19 -24.86 -4.66
C GLU A 401 -7.53 -24.56 -5.37
N ASP A 402 -7.97 -23.30 -5.41
CA ASP A 402 -9.14 -22.96 -6.23
C ASP A 402 -8.86 -23.24 -7.72
N PRO A 403 -9.90 -23.50 -8.52
CA PRO A 403 -9.73 -23.85 -9.93
C PRO A 403 -9.03 -22.74 -10.72
N MET A 404 -8.48 -23.08 -11.88
CA MET A 404 -7.98 -22.08 -12.83
C MET A 404 -9.07 -21.72 -13.83
N LEU A 405 -9.17 -20.43 -14.17
CA LEU A 405 -10.06 -19.92 -15.22
C LEU A 405 -9.29 -18.95 -16.11
N THR A 406 -9.03 -19.32 -17.36
CA THR A 406 -8.34 -18.46 -18.33
C THR A 406 -9.29 -17.96 -19.41
N LEU A 407 -8.97 -16.80 -19.99
CA LEU A 407 -9.66 -16.24 -21.14
C LEU A 407 -8.78 -16.31 -22.39
N HIS A 408 -9.30 -16.91 -23.45
CA HIS A 408 -8.65 -17.01 -24.76
C HIS A 408 -9.48 -16.26 -25.79
N LEU A 409 -8.83 -15.38 -26.55
CA LEU A 409 -9.49 -14.51 -27.51
C LEU A 409 -9.11 -14.88 -28.93
N SER A 410 -10.04 -14.76 -29.86
CA SER A 410 -9.76 -14.90 -31.29
C SER A 410 -8.98 -13.71 -31.88
N ALA A 411 -8.69 -12.70 -31.07
CA ALA A 411 -8.12 -11.43 -31.47
C ALA A 411 -6.92 -11.07 -30.58
N ALA A 412 -5.99 -10.28 -31.12
CA ALA A 412 -4.82 -9.82 -30.37
C ALA A 412 -5.22 -8.79 -29.31
N LEU A 413 -4.44 -8.72 -28.23
CA LEU A 413 -4.62 -7.75 -27.15
C LEU A 413 -3.55 -6.65 -27.19
N THR A 414 -3.88 -5.47 -26.66
CA THR A 414 -2.92 -4.45 -26.22
C THR A 414 -3.33 -4.01 -24.82
N GLY A 415 -2.57 -4.49 -23.84
CA GLY A 415 -3.06 -4.59 -22.47
C GLY A 415 -4.35 -5.36 -22.41
N PRO A 416 -5.39 -4.81 -21.75
CA PRO A 416 -6.66 -5.49 -21.67
C PRO A 416 -7.57 -5.16 -22.86
N LEU A 417 -7.15 -4.32 -23.82
CA LEU A 417 -7.96 -3.92 -24.97
C LEU A 417 -7.82 -4.90 -26.13
N VAL A 418 -8.95 -5.35 -26.66
CA VAL A 418 -9.01 -6.15 -27.89
C VAL A 418 -8.74 -5.30 -29.12
N ARG A 419 -7.85 -5.77 -30.01
CA ARG A 419 -7.60 -5.20 -31.32
C ARG A 419 -8.33 -5.99 -32.41
N GLY A 420 -9.18 -5.29 -33.15
CA GLY A 420 -9.97 -5.86 -34.25
C GLY A 420 -11.30 -6.46 -33.81
N ASP A 421 -11.96 -7.15 -34.73
CA ASP A 421 -13.26 -7.76 -34.47
C ASP A 421 -13.10 -9.00 -33.59
N ILE A 422 -13.66 -8.95 -32.39
CA ILE A 422 -13.80 -10.13 -31.55
C ILE A 422 -15.04 -10.91 -31.98
N THR A 423 -14.81 -12.11 -32.50
CA THR A 423 -15.91 -13.00 -32.90
C THR A 423 -16.26 -13.99 -31.79
N THR A 424 -15.28 -14.35 -30.96
CA THR A 424 -15.42 -15.29 -29.84
C THR A 424 -14.44 -15.00 -28.71
N LEU A 425 -14.91 -15.18 -27.47
CA LEU A 425 -14.14 -15.27 -26.23
C LEU A 425 -14.35 -16.67 -25.66
N ALA A 426 -13.29 -17.44 -25.45
CA ALA A 426 -13.35 -18.74 -24.81
C ALA A 426 -12.88 -18.64 -23.36
N ALA A 427 -13.68 -19.13 -22.43
CA ALA A 427 -13.29 -19.32 -21.04
C ALA A 427 -12.93 -20.79 -20.83
N ILE A 428 -11.71 -21.06 -20.34
CA ILE A 428 -11.22 -22.41 -20.08
C ILE A 428 -11.08 -22.59 -18.57
N ALA A 429 -11.89 -23.48 -18.00
CA ALA A 429 -11.87 -23.80 -16.58
C ALA A 429 -11.19 -25.16 -16.35
N THR A 430 -10.19 -25.21 -15.47
CA THR A 430 -9.45 -26.43 -15.10
C THR A 430 -9.59 -26.72 -13.61
N GLY A 431 -9.91 -27.96 -13.25
CA GLY A 431 -10.11 -28.37 -11.85
C GLY A 431 -11.40 -27.84 -11.22
N ALA A 432 -12.38 -27.45 -12.04
CA ALA A 432 -13.59 -26.73 -11.63
C ALA A 432 -14.84 -27.62 -11.52
N ALA A 433 -14.67 -28.93 -11.27
CA ALA A 433 -15.80 -29.84 -11.11
C ALA A 433 -16.79 -29.35 -10.04
N GLY A 434 -18.07 -29.30 -10.39
CA GLY A 434 -19.14 -28.84 -9.50
C GLY A 434 -19.24 -27.31 -9.34
N PHE A 435 -18.44 -26.53 -10.07
CA PHE A 435 -18.58 -25.07 -10.16
C PHE A 435 -19.52 -24.68 -11.32
N GLU A 436 -20.12 -23.51 -11.20
CA GLU A 436 -20.81 -22.85 -12.31
C GLU A 436 -19.87 -21.83 -12.96
N LEU A 437 -19.64 -21.97 -14.26
CA LEU A 437 -18.95 -20.96 -15.07
C LEU A 437 -19.97 -19.94 -15.58
N ARG A 438 -19.71 -18.65 -15.37
CA ARG A 438 -20.51 -17.58 -15.98
C ARG A 438 -19.65 -16.46 -16.54
N PHE A 439 -20.14 -15.84 -17.61
CA PHE A 439 -19.60 -14.60 -18.15
C PHE A 439 -20.27 -13.40 -17.49
N VAL A 440 -19.51 -12.33 -17.31
CA VAL A 440 -19.99 -11.04 -16.81
C VAL A 440 -19.64 -10.00 -17.85
N ALA A 441 -20.63 -9.23 -18.30
CA ALA A 441 -20.44 -8.13 -19.23
C ALA A 441 -20.91 -6.83 -18.59
N ASP A 442 -20.07 -5.80 -18.64
CA ASP A 442 -20.36 -4.46 -18.10
C ASP A 442 -20.89 -4.50 -16.66
N GLY A 443 -20.33 -5.39 -15.82
CA GLY A 443 -20.72 -5.58 -14.41
C GLY A 443 -21.96 -6.45 -14.18
N LEU A 444 -22.61 -6.95 -15.24
CA LEU A 444 -23.80 -7.78 -15.16
C LEU A 444 -23.50 -9.24 -15.51
N ALA A 445 -23.83 -10.15 -14.60
CA ALA A 445 -23.76 -11.59 -14.86
C ALA A 445 -24.74 -11.96 -15.99
N LEU A 446 -24.22 -12.59 -17.05
CA LEU A 446 -25.01 -12.98 -18.19
C LEU A 446 -25.78 -14.28 -17.91
N PRO A 447 -26.98 -14.45 -18.51
CA PRO A 447 -27.71 -15.70 -18.41
C PRO A 447 -26.95 -16.85 -19.09
N GLY A 448 -27.22 -18.08 -18.67
CA GLY A 448 -26.58 -19.27 -19.24
C GLY A 448 -25.32 -19.72 -18.50
N ALA A 449 -25.29 -19.62 -17.18
CA ALA A 449 -24.25 -20.24 -16.38
C ALA A 449 -24.18 -21.75 -16.66
N VAL A 450 -22.97 -22.29 -16.80
CA VAL A 450 -22.72 -23.68 -17.14
C VAL A 450 -22.19 -24.41 -15.92
N LEU A 451 -22.96 -25.38 -15.43
CA LEU A 451 -22.49 -26.30 -14.40
C LEU A 451 -21.42 -27.21 -14.99
N ILE A 452 -20.22 -27.14 -14.43
CA ILE A 452 -19.08 -27.95 -14.87
C ILE A 452 -19.24 -29.37 -14.31
N PRO A 453 -19.36 -30.39 -15.18
CA PRO A 453 -19.50 -31.78 -14.74
C PRO A 453 -18.20 -32.31 -14.10
N GLU A 454 -18.30 -33.42 -13.37
CA GLU A 454 -17.15 -34.12 -12.75
C GLU A 454 -16.09 -34.60 -13.76
N ALA A 455 -16.46 -34.71 -15.04
CA ALA A 455 -15.57 -34.99 -16.16
C ALA A 455 -16.11 -34.32 -17.43
N PRO A 456 -15.26 -33.75 -18.31
CA PRO A 456 -13.79 -33.76 -18.29
C PRO A 456 -13.15 -32.74 -17.34
N ALA A 457 -11.85 -32.91 -17.06
CA ALA A 457 -11.05 -32.08 -16.14
C ALA A 457 -10.86 -30.63 -16.60
N GLU A 458 -11.19 -30.33 -17.85
CA GLU A 458 -11.13 -29.02 -18.48
C GLU A 458 -12.42 -28.78 -19.28
N VAL A 459 -13.07 -27.63 -19.06
CA VAL A 459 -14.27 -27.22 -19.81
C VAL A 459 -14.00 -25.89 -20.50
N THR A 460 -14.34 -25.83 -21.78
CA THR A 460 -14.24 -24.61 -22.59
C THR A 460 -15.63 -24.11 -22.94
N GLU A 461 -15.95 -22.88 -22.51
CA GLU A 461 -17.18 -22.20 -22.88
C GLU A 461 -16.90 -21.04 -23.82
N VAL A 462 -17.60 -21.00 -24.94
CA VAL A 462 -17.41 -19.97 -25.97
C VAL A 462 -18.53 -18.95 -25.89
N PHE A 463 -18.14 -17.72 -25.59
CA PHE A 463 -18.99 -16.55 -25.56
C PHE A 463 -18.79 -15.70 -26.82
N ARG A 464 -19.89 -15.15 -27.36
CA ARG A 464 -19.88 -14.19 -28.46
C ARG A 464 -20.30 -12.83 -27.92
N PRO A 465 -19.36 -11.88 -27.72
CA PRO A 465 -19.73 -10.55 -27.24
C PRO A 465 -20.69 -9.84 -28.19
N LEU A 466 -21.66 -9.13 -27.62
CA LEU A 466 -22.55 -8.24 -28.37
C LEU A 466 -21.84 -6.91 -28.66
N PRO A 467 -22.18 -6.20 -29.75
CA PRO A 467 -21.63 -4.88 -30.05
C PRO A 467 -21.86 -3.83 -28.93
N SER A 468 -22.90 -4.03 -28.12
CA SER A 468 -23.19 -3.17 -26.96
C SER A 468 -22.22 -3.37 -25.81
N HIS A 469 -21.60 -4.55 -25.67
CA HIS A 469 -20.68 -4.83 -24.58
C HIS A 469 -19.43 -3.96 -24.69
N ARG A 470 -18.93 -3.45 -23.55
CA ARG A 470 -17.71 -2.65 -23.48
C ARG A 470 -16.58 -3.40 -22.77
N ARG A 471 -16.93 -4.24 -21.79
CA ARG A 471 -15.99 -5.08 -21.07
C ARG A 471 -16.61 -6.42 -20.72
N VAL A 472 -15.81 -7.48 -20.77
CA VAL A 472 -16.24 -8.85 -20.48
C VAL A 472 -15.18 -9.54 -19.62
N ARG A 473 -15.63 -10.27 -18.61
CA ARG A 473 -14.83 -11.18 -17.79
C ARG A 473 -15.58 -12.49 -17.59
N ALA A 474 -14.95 -13.44 -16.94
CA ALA A 474 -15.60 -14.66 -16.49
C ALA A 474 -15.34 -14.90 -14.99
N GLU A 475 -16.17 -15.75 -14.40
CA GLU A 475 -15.98 -16.20 -13.02
C GLU A 475 -16.50 -17.62 -12.81
N LEU A 476 -15.93 -18.29 -11.82
CA LEU A 476 -16.42 -19.57 -11.30
C LEU A 476 -17.14 -19.33 -9.98
N VAL A 477 -18.32 -19.91 -9.87
CA VAL A 477 -19.23 -19.77 -8.74
C VAL A 477 -19.43 -21.14 -8.09
N ARG A 478 -19.45 -21.18 -6.76
CA ARG A 478 -19.83 -22.36 -5.99
C ARG A 478 -20.73 -21.95 -4.84
N ASP A 479 -21.81 -22.69 -4.63
CA ASP A 479 -22.81 -22.39 -3.59
C ASP A 479 -23.35 -20.95 -3.68
N GLY A 480 -23.53 -20.45 -4.90
CA GLY A 480 -24.02 -19.10 -5.20
C GLY A 480 -23.00 -17.97 -5.00
N ARG A 481 -21.74 -18.27 -4.65
CA ARG A 481 -20.69 -17.27 -4.39
C ARG A 481 -19.53 -17.37 -5.37
N PRO A 482 -18.96 -16.24 -5.84
CA PRO A 482 -17.73 -16.24 -6.62
C PRO A 482 -16.57 -16.89 -5.85
N ARG A 483 -15.78 -17.69 -6.57
CA ARG A 483 -14.56 -18.35 -6.06
C ARG A 483 -13.34 -18.06 -6.93
N VAL A 484 -13.56 -17.80 -8.21
CA VAL A 484 -12.50 -17.38 -9.15
C VAL A 484 -13.03 -16.23 -9.99
N VAL A 485 -12.28 -15.12 -10.07
CA VAL A 485 -12.66 -13.91 -10.81
C VAL A 485 -11.54 -13.54 -11.77
N THR A 486 -11.81 -13.44 -13.06
CA THR A 486 -10.81 -12.94 -14.03
C THR A 486 -10.80 -11.42 -14.09
N GLY A 487 -9.68 -10.84 -14.53
CA GLY A 487 -9.62 -9.48 -15.04
C GLY A 487 -10.56 -9.25 -16.23
N TYR A 488 -10.85 -7.98 -16.49
CA TYR A 488 -11.64 -7.57 -17.65
C TYR A 488 -10.83 -7.60 -18.94
N VAL A 489 -11.46 -8.11 -19.98
CA VAL A 489 -11.13 -7.79 -21.38
C VAL A 489 -12.02 -6.64 -21.80
N TYR A 490 -11.44 -5.61 -22.40
CA TYR A 490 -12.15 -4.45 -22.94
C TYR A 490 -12.32 -4.58 -24.45
N LEU A 491 -13.55 -4.45 -24.91
CA LEU A 491 -13.92 -4.54 -26.31
C LEU A 491 -13.84 -3.16 -26.96
N PRO A 492 -13.46 -3.05 -28.24
CA PRO A 492 -13.51 -1.78 -28.94
C PRO A 492 -14.96 -1.24 -28.95
N ALA A 493 -15.11 0.07 -28.79
CA ALA A 493 -16.39 0.70 -29.04
C ALA A 493 -16.81 0.42 -30.49
N PRO A 494 -18.11 0.20 -30.79
CA PRO A 494 -18.63 0.28 -32.13
C PRO A 494 -18.14 1.58 -32.74
N LEU A 495 -17.63 1.50 -33.96
CA LEU A 495 -17.49 2.70 -34.77
C LEU A 495 -18.86 3.39 -34.76
N PRO A 496 -18.94 4.72 -34.51
CA PRO A 496 -20.20 5.42 -34.67
C PRO A 496 -20.75 5.08 -36.05
N GLU A 497 -22.03 4.71 -36.12
CA GLU A 497 -22.69 4.54 -37.42
C GLU A 497 -22.45 5.82 -38.20
N VAL A 498 -21.66 5.73 -39.27
CA VAL A 498 -21.55 6.82 -40.23
C VAL A 498 -22.92 6.89 -40.86
N ASP A 499 -23.72 7.85 -40.45
CA ASP A 499 -25.00 8.13 -41.07
C ASP A 499 -24.75 8.41 -42.56
N ALA A 500 -25.04 7.43 -43.40
CA ALA A 500 -24.91 7.52 -44.84
C ALA A 500 -25.91 8.52 -45.46
N GLY A 501 -26.69 9.23 -44.63
CA GLY A 501 -27.63 10.27 -45.01
C GLY A 501 -27.24 11.71 -44.64
N ALA A 502 -26.12 11.95 -43.95
CA ALA A 502 -25.69 13.32 -43.68
C ALA A 502 -24.98 13.93 -44.92
N PRO A 503 -25.40 15.12 -45.42
CA PRO A 503 -24.70 15.77 -46.51
C PRO A 503 -23.24 16.02 -46.11
N ALA A 504 -22.34 15.70 -47.03
CA ALA A 504 -20.89 15.78 -46.87
C ALA A 504 -20.41 17.23 -46.75
N ASP A 505 -20.68 17.87 -45.61
CA ASP A 505 -20.12 19.17 -45.24
C ASP A 505 -19.81 19.15 -43.75
N VAL A 506 -18.58 18.76 -43.41
CA VAL A 506 -17.69 19.30 -42.34
C VAL A 506 -16.57 18.27 -42.13
N PHE A 507 -15.54 18.34 -42.97
CA PHE A 507 -14.18 17.95 -42.61
C PHE A 507 -13.22 18.90 -43.33
N LEU A 508 -12.89 20.01 -42.67
CA LEU A 508 -11.67 20.77 -42.94
C LEU A 508 -11.14 21.29 -41.61
N ALA A 509 -10.07 20.63 -41.14
CA ALA A 509 -8.89 21.21 -40.52
C ALA A 509 -8.39 20.34 -39.36
N ALA A 510 -7.43 19.46 -39.65
CA ALA A 510 -6.21 19.29 -38.86
C ALA A 510 -5.34 18.23 -39.54
N ASP A 511 -4.70 18.59 -40.64
CA ASP A 511 -3.43 17.96 -40.98
C ASP A 511 -2.52 18.97 -41.68
N ALA A 512 -1.63 19.56 -40.89
CA ALA A 512 -0.48 20.30 -41.37
C ALA A 512 0.64 20.17 -40.33
N GLY A 513 1.39 19.08 -40.46
CA GLY A 513 2.86 19.11 -40.41
C GLY A 513 3.54 19.15 -39.05
N LEU A 514 4.10 18.01 -38.65
CA LEU A 514 5.36 17.97 -37.90
C LEU A 514 6.36 17.15 -38.70
N ALA A 515 7.10 17.85 -39.57
CA ALA A 515 8.44 17.45 -39.98
C ALA A 515 9.43 18.16 -39.06
N ALA A 516 10.43 17.40 -38.59
CA ALA A 516 11.48 17.85 -37.69
C ALA A 516 12.39 18.92 -38.32
N ASP A 517 12.84 19.87 -37.48
CA ASP A 517 14.10 20.58 -37.66
C ASP A 517 14.79 20.72 -36.30
N ALA A 518 16.07 20.35 -36.30
CA ALA A 518 17.01 20.52 -35.22
C ALA A 518 17.71 21.88 -35.31
N GLN A 519 17.44 22.77 -34.36
CA GLN A 519 18.37 23.81 -33.91
C GLN A 519 17.84 24.48 -32.63
N GLY A 520 18.62 24.38 -31.56
CA GLY A 520 18.24 24.88 -30.24
C GLY A 520 18.25 26.40 -30.12
N GLN A 521 17.14 26.96 -29.62
CA GLN A 521 17.12 28.17 -28.80
C GLN A 521 15.77 28.29 -28.07
N MET A 522 15.79 28.39 -26.73
CA MET A 522 14.57 28.59 -25.94
C MET A 522 14.16 30.09 -25.89
N PRO A 523 12.87 30.44 -26.01
CA PRO A 523 12.37 31.74 -25.60
C PRO A 523 11.77 31.71 -24.18
N THR A 524 12.18 32.69 -23.37
CA THR A 524 11.71 32.97 -22.00
C THR A 524 10.25 33.46 -21.93
N PRO A 525 9.48 33.14 -20.88
CA PRO A 525 8.11 33.62 -20.71
C PRO A 525 8.05 35.03 -20.11
N ALA A 526 7.18 35.88 -20.67
CA ALA A 526 6.82 37.19 -20.13
C ALA A 526 5.65 37.08 -19.11
N PRO A 527 5.54 37.98 -18.12
CA PRO A 527 4.56 37.88 -17.03
C PRO A 527 3.16 38.36 -17.46
N PRO A 528 2.07 37.86 -16.84
CA PRO A 528 0.72 38.29 -17.18
C PRO A 528 0.37 39.64 -16.56
N ARG A 529 -0.28 40.50 -17.38
CA ARG A 529 -0.89 41.75 -16.96
C ARG A 529 -2.26 41.50 -16.34
N ALA A 530 -2.53 42.22 -15.25
CA ALA A 530 -3.82 42.32 -14.61
C ALA A 530 -4.75 43.27 -15.37
N GLU A 531 -5.98 42.82 -15.65
CA GLU A 531 -7.13 43.69 -15.86
C GLU A 531 -8.35 43.04 -15.22
N GLY A 532 -8.99 43.77 -14.31
CA GLY A 532 -10.33 43.46 -13.82
C GLY A 532 -11.33 44.44 -14.42
N CYS A 533 -12.56 43.99 -14.63
CA CYS A 533 -13.75 44.70 -14.14
C CYS A 533 -15.00 43.82 -14.28
N ALA A 534 -15.94 44.08 -13.37
CA ALA A 534 -17.16 43.35 -13.09
C ALA A 534 -18.30 43.57 -14.10
N GLN A 535 -19.25 42.64 -14.20
CA GLN A 535 -20.64 42.77 -13.70
C GLN A 535 -21.56 41.64 -14.21
N GLY A 536 -22.30 41.03 -13.27
CA GLY A 536 -23.74 40.80 -13.36
C GLY A 536 -24.29 39.70 -14.27
N ALA A 537 -24.59 38.53 -13.69
CA ALA A 537 -25.79 37.76 -14.06
C ALA A 537 -26.19 36.82 -12.92
N THR A 538 -27.39 37.07 -12.39
CA THR A 538 -28.13 36.25 -11.42
C THR A 538 -28.73 35.02 -12.09
N HIS A 539 -28.64 33.83 -11.50
CA HIS A 539 -29.62 32.74 -11.61
C HIS A 539 -29.43 31.69 -10.49
N PRO A 540 -30.44 30.84 -10.18
CA PRO A 540 -30.93 30.64 -8.83
C PRO A 540 -30.41 29.37 -8.12
N ARG A 541 -30.54 29.40 -6.79
CA ARG A 541 -30.32 28.26 -5.87
C ARG A 541 -31.33 27.15 -6.13
N SER A 542 -30.85 25.94 -6.44
CA SER A 542 -31.61 24.70 -6.32
C SER A 542 -31.34 24.07 -4.95
N THR A 543 -32.38 24.02 -4.14
CA THR A 543 -32.52 23.20 -2.94
C THR A 543 -32.72 21.74 -3.34
N LEU A 544 -31.84 20.83 -2.89
CA LEU A 544 -32.12 19.40 -2.86
C LEU A 544 -32.40 19.00 -1.40
N ALA A 545 -33.67 18.67 -1.17
CA ALA A 545 -34.18 18.18 0.10
C ALA A 545 -33.62 16.77 0.37
N GLY A 546 -33.10 16.58 1.58
CA GLY A 546 -32.70 15.27 2.09
C GLY A 546 -33.91 14.39 2.36
N LEU A 547 -33.87 13.15 1.87
CA LEU A 547 -34.71 12.07 2.36
C LEU A 547 -34.00 11.44 3.57
N ALA A 548 -34.50 11.73 4.77
CA ALA A 548 -34.17 10.99 5.97
C ALA A 548 -35.01 9.69 5.97
N LEU A 549 -34.36 8.53 5.94
CA LEU A 549 -35.01 7.25 6.21
C LEU A 549 -34.88 6.93 7.70
N THR A 550 -35.99 7.02 8.41
CA THR A 550 -36.16 6.61 9.80
C THR A 550 -36.21 5.08 9.86
N LEU A 551 -35.21 4.44 10.47
CA LEU A 551 -35.28 3.02 10.86
C LEU A 551 -35.73 2.94 12.33
N ALA A 552 -36.99 2.58 12.50
CA ALA A 552 -37.61 2.30 13.79
C ALA A 552 -37.02 1.01 14.39
N GLY A 553 -36.75 1.08 15.69
CA GLY A 553 -36.15 0.01 16.46
C GLY A 553 -37.02 -1.23 16.62
N LEU A 554 -36.36 -2.39 16.63
CA LEU A 554 -36.85 -3.63 17.19
C LEU A 554 -35.82 -4.12 18.20
N ALA A 555 -36.10 -3.85 19.46
CA ALA A 555 -35.42 -4.46 20.60
C ALA A 555 -36.01 -5.86 20.82
N LEU A 556 -35.16 -6.88 20.86
CA LEU A 556 -35.48 -8.21 21.38
C LEU A 556 -34.52 -8.50 22.55
N PRO A 557 -35.02 -9.02 23.69
CA PRO A 557 -34.22 -9.16 24.90
C PRO A 557 -33.41 -10.47 24.87
N LEU A 558 -32.10 -10.38 25.11
CA LEU A 558 -31.29 -11.56 25.44
C LEU A 558 -31.37 -11.82 26.94
N ALA A 559 -32.02 -12.93 27.27
CA ALA A 559 -32.10 -13.50 28.61
C ALA A 559 -30.71 -13.93 29.10
N GLY A 560 -30.45 -13.66 30.38
CA GLY A 560 -29.18 -13.95 31.04
C GLY A 560 -28.88 -15.44 31.18
N LEU A 561 -27.62 -15.77 30.98
CA LEU A 561 -26.99 -16.99 31.48
C LEU A 561 -25.81 -16.58 32.35
N ALA A 562 -25.99 -16.72 33.66
CA ALA A 562 -24.94 -16.63 34.64
C ALA A 562 -24.07 -17.89 34.57
N LEU A 563 -22.74 -17.71 34.55
CA LEU A 563 -21.77 -18.77 34.81
C LEU A 563 -20.85 -18.33 35.96
N PRO A 564 -20.56 -19.20 36.93
CA PRO A 564 -19.98 -18.80 38.20
C PRO A 564 -18.45 -18.71 38.18
N HIS A 565 -17.95 -17.77 38.98
CA HIS A 565 -16.56 -17.64 39.41
C HIS A 565 -16.03 -18.94 40.01
N LEU A 566 -14.86 -19.40 39.53
CA LEU A 566 -13.98 -20.30 40.27
C LEU A 566 -12.57 -19.71 40.31
N PHE A 567 -12.24 -19.16 41.47
CA PHE A 567 -10.88 -18.88 41.91
C PHE A 567 -10.13 -20.19 42.11
N SER A 568 -8.91 -20.29 41.58
CA SER A 568 -7.91 -21.25 42.04
C SER A 568 -6.56 -20.54 42.20
N ARG A 569 -6.21 -20.27 43.46
CA ARG A 569 -4.86 -19.94 43.93
C ARG A 569 -4.09 -21.23 44.22
N ARG A 570 -2.75 -21.11 44.15
CA ARG A 570 -1.65 -21.98 44.67
C ARG A 570 -1.08 -22.96 43.64
N ALA A 571 0.23 -23.20 43.58
CA ALA A 571 1.36 -22.71 44.37
C ALA A 571 2.68 -22.95 43.61
N ARG A 572 3.69 -22.14 43.97
CA ARG A 572 5.11 -22.43 43.77
C ARG A 572 5.49 -23.78 44.38
N ARG A 573 6.33 -24.55 43.68
CA ARG A 573 7.38 -25.35 44.30
C ARG A 573 8.63 -25.31 43.43
N SER A 574 9.73 -24.98 44.10
CA SER A 574 11.10 -25.37 43.79
C SER A 574 11.19 -26.90 43.66
N ASP A 575 11.86 -27.37 42.62
CA ASP A 575 13.26 -27.85 42.67
C ASP A 575 13.86 -27.81 41.26
#